data_AF-A0A2E0QPZ1-F1
#
_entry.id   AF-A0A2E0QPZ1-F1
#
_cell.length_a   1.000
_cell.length_b   1.000
_cell.length_c   1.000
_cell.angle_alpha   90.00
_cell.angle_beta   90.00
_cell.angle_gamma   90.00
#
_symmetry.space_group_name_H-M   'P 1'
#
loop_
_entity.id
_entity.type
_entity.pdbx_description
1 polymer ?
#
loop_
_entity_poly.entity_id
_entity_poly.type
_entity_poly.pdbx_seq_one_letter_code
_entity_poly.pdbx_strand_id
1 'polypeptide(L)'
;LFYVQHQFEDTYWENGDEWSHFDAAMKGSSYYALPKVLQWFSGNIGFHHIHHLDSRIPNYNLERCYRSDPMFRDVTSLTLWASLKTMSYRLWDEGSKKLISFSQFREKLRQMSASGQPSPA
;
A
#
# COMPACT_ATOMS: atom_id res chain seq x y z
N LEU A 1 -2.10 11.83 -0.31
CA LEU A 1 -1.99 11.00 0.90
C LEU A 1 -2.59 9.63 0.65
N PHE A 2 -3.90 9.55 0.37
CA PHE A 2 -4.61 8.31 0.04
C PHE A 2 -3.99 7.51 -1.13
N TYR A 3 -3.57 8.20 -2.21
CA TYR A 3 -2.88 7.54 -3.33
C TYR A 3 -1.67 6.71 -2.88
N VAL A 4 -0.74 7.33 -2.16
CA VAL A 4 0.43 6.63 -1.58
C VAL A 4 -0.01 5.50 -0.65
N GLN A 5 -1.08 5.72 0.12
CA GLN A 5 -1.55 4.74 1.10
C GLN A 5 -2.06 3.45 0.46
N HIS A 6 -2.46 3.48 -0.81
CA HIS A 6 -2.90 2.32 -1.58
C HIS A 6 -1.93 1.89 -2.70
N GLN A 7 -0.87 2.66 -2.96
CA GLN A 7 0.08 2.43 -4.04
C GLN A 7 1.46 2.08 -3.46
N PHE A 8 1.64 0.83 -3.07
CA PHE A 8 2.92 0.27 -2.61
C PHE A 8 3.16 -1.12 -3.21
N GLU A 9 4.41 -1.55 -3.21
CA GLU A 9 4.86 -2.74 -3.96
C GLU A 9 4.01 -3.99 -3.66
N ASP A 10 3.74 -4.23 -2.38
CA ASP A 10 3.03 -5.41 -1.87
C ASP A 10 1.53 -5.13 -1.59
N THR A 11 0.92 -4.17 -2.29
CA THR A 11 -0.52 -3.90 -2.17
C THR A 11 -1.32 -5.19 -2.42
N TYR A 12 -2.29 -5.46 -1.54
CA TYR A 12 -3.15 -6.64 -1.64
C TYR A 12 -4.22 -6.48 -2.72
N TRP A 13 -4.19 -7.35 -3.73
CA TRP A 13 -5.25 -7.55 -4.74
C TRP A 13 -5.55 -9.05 -4.82
N GLU A 14 -6.74 -9.45 -4.37
CA GLU A 14 -7.22 -10.85 -4.46
C GLU A 14 -8.63 -10.92 -5.02
N ASN A 15 -8.93 -12.01 -5.74
CA ASN A 15 -10.24 -12.27 -6.34
C ASN A 15 -11.21 -12.90 -5.31
N GLY A 16 -12.51 -12.69 -5.53
CA GLY A 16 -13.56 -12.69 -4.49
C GLY A 16 -13.76 -13.93 -3.61
N ASP A 17 -13.20 -15.09 -3.94
CA ASP A 17 -13.44 -16.33 -3.17
C ASP A 17 -12.58 -16.43 -1.89
N GLU A 18 -11.46 -15.70 -1.80
CA GLU A 18 -10.60 -15.60 -0.60
C GLU A 18 -10.67 -14.23 0.09
N TRP A 19 -11.68 -13.42 -0.25
CA TRP A 19 -11.76 -12.04 0.22
C TRP A 19 -12.26 -11.94 1.67
N SER A 20 -11.46 -11.29 2.53
CA SER A 20 -11.79 -10.96 3.91
C SER A 20 -11.75 -9.45 4.08
N HIS A 21 -12.81 -8.86 4.63
CA HIS A 21 -12.87 -7.41 4.90
C HIS A 21 -11.70 -6.95 5.77
N PHE A 22 -11.29 -7.78 6.73
CA PHE A 22 -10.15 -7.51 7.59
C PHE A 22 -8.86 -7.45 6.78
N ASP A 23 -8.60 -8.45 5.93
CA ASP A 23 -7.40 -8.50 5.09
C ASP A 23 -7.38 -7.35 4.07
N ALA A 24 -8.53 -7.02 3.47
CA ALA A 24 -8.66 -5.88 2.56
C ALA A 24 -8.32 -4.55 3.25
N ALA A 25 -8.80 -4.32 4.48
CA ALA A 25 -8.52 -3.11 5.23
C ALA A 25 -7.05 -3.04 5.71
N MET A 26 -6.52 -4.16 6.22
CA MET A 26 -5.19 -4.23 6.83
C MET A 26 -4.05 -4.34 5.80
N LYS A 27 -4.24 -5.11 4.72
CA LYS A 27 -3.21 -5.35 3.69
C LYS A 27 -3.43 -4.51 2.43
N GLY A 28 -4.64 -4.02 2.18
CA GLY A 28 -4.94 -3.13 1.05
C GLY A 28 -4.58 -1.66 1.30
N SER A 29 -4.18 -1.31 2.53
CA SER A 29 -3.79 0.05 2.93
C SER A 29 -2.53 0.03 3.77
N SER A 30 -1.64 0.99 3.54
CA SER A 30 -0.44 1.18 4.35
C SER A 30 -0.64 2.17 5.48
N TYR A 31 0.14 1.98 6.56
CA TYR A 31 0.32 2.99 7.59
C TYR A 31 1.28 4.08 7.09
N TYR A 32 0.78 5.31 6.93
CA TYR A 32 1.61 6.45 6.55
C TYR A 32 2.20 7.11 7.81
N ALA A 33 3.45 6.74 8.12
CA ALA A 33 4.26 7.28 9.21
C ALA A 33 4.76 8.70 8.88
N LEU A 34 3.87 9.67 9.07
CA LEU A 34 4.18 11.10 8.93
C LEU A 34 4.93 11.64 10.16
N PRO A 35 5.85 12.61 9.98
CA PRO A 35 6.37 13.43 11.08
C PRO A 35 5.23 14.07 11.88
N LYS A 36 5.40 14.27 13.18
CA LYS A 36 4.31 14.68 14.10
C LYS A 36 3.53 15.92 13.67
N VAL A 37 4.21 16.91 13.09
CA VAL A 37 3.57 18.12 12.54
C VAL A 37 2.61 17.76 11.40
N LEU A 38 3.07 16.98 10.42
CA LEU A 38 2.24 16.54 9.29
C LEU A 38 1.16 15.56 9.73
N GLN A 39 1.43 14.69 10.70
CA GLN A 39 0.43 13.81 11.31
C GLN A 39 -0.73 14.63 11.89
N TRP A 40 -0.42 15.70 12.64
CA TRP A 40 -1.42 16.60 13.21
C TRP A 40 -2.22 17.34 12.13
N PHE A 41 -1.55 17.94 11.13
CA PHE A 41 -2.23 18.63 10.01
C PHE A 41 -3.14 17.69 9.22
N SER A 42 -2.74 16.43 9.05
CA SER A 42 -3.53 15.41 8.36
C SER A 42 -4.67 14.84 9.22
N GLY A 43 -4.78 15.25 10.48
CA GLY A 43 -5.77 14.72 11.42
C GLY A 43 -5.62 13.22 11.61
N ASN A 44 -4.39 12.71 11.83
CA ASN A 44 -4.12 11.27 12.05
C ASN A 44 -4.55 10.33 10.93
N ILE A 45 -4.93 10.80 9.75
CA ILE A 45 -5.39 9.94 8.65
C ILE A 45 -4.26 9.03 8.10
N GLY A 46 -3.02 9.20 8.56
CA GLY A 46 -1.93 8.26 8.30
C GLY A 46 -2.25 6.81 8.74
N PHE A 47 -3.12 6.62 9.74
CA PHE A 47 -3.65 5.32 10.18
C PHE A 47 -4.83 4.83 9.32
N HIS A 48 -4.73 5.00 8.00
CA HIS A 48 -5.86 4.82 7.09
C HIS A 48 -6.40 3.38 7.06
N HIS A 49 -5.55 2.39 7.28
CA HIS A 49 -5.94 0.99 7.41
C HIS A 49 -6.96 0.77 8.54
N ILE A 50 -6.82 1.47 9.68
CA ILE A 50 -7.77 1.41 10.80
C ILE A 50 -9.08 2.12 10.44
N HIS A 51 -8.99 3.24 9.71
CA HIS A 51 -10.18 3.95 9.25
C HIS A 51 -10.99 3.12 8.24
N HIS A 52 -10.33 2.35 7.37
CA HIS A 52 -11.01 1.38 6.50
C HIS A 52 -11.60 0.22 7.28
N LEU A 53 -10.93 -0.24 8.34
CA LEU A 53 -11.43 -1.32 9.19
C LEU A 53 -12.70 -0.91 9.95
N ASP A 54 -12.72 0.30 10.52
CA ASP A 54 -13.91 0.90 11.13
C ASP A 54 -13.92 2.42 10.98
N SER A 55 -14.68 2.92 10.01
CA SER A 55 -14.80 4.34 9.68
C SER A 55 -15.51 5.17 10.75
N ARG A 56 -16.12 4.52 11.77
CA ARG A 56 -16.76 5.19 12.91
C ARG A 56 -15.75 5.64 13.95
N ILE A 57 -14.51 5.13 13.93
CA ILE A 57 -13.46 5.58 14.84
C ILE A 57 -13.06 7.00 14.41
N PRO A 58 -13.24 8.00 15.28
CA PRO A 58 -12.87 9.36 14.93
C PRO A 58 -11.35 9.49 14.82
N ASN A 59 -10.90 10.37 13.94
CA ASN A 59 -9.49 10.62 13.62
C ASN A 59 -8.57 10.77 14.86
N TYR A 60 -9.02 11.49 15.89
CA TYR A 60 -8.25 11.70 17.12
C TYR A 60 -8.01 10.41 17.92
N ASN A 61 -8.81 9.36 17.72
CA ASN A 61 -8.66 8.05 18.36
C ASN A 61 -7.89 7.02 17.53
N LEU A 62 -7.59 7.29 16.26
CA LEU A 62 -6.90 6.35 15.38
C LEU A 62 -5.52 5.95 15.92
N GLU A 63 -4.74 6.90 16.45
CA GLU A 63 -3.43 6.61 17.06
C GLU A 63 -3.56 5.73 18.32
N ARG A 64 -4.64 5.90 19.08
CA ARG A 64 -4.92 5.07 20.26
C ARG A 64 -5.25 3.64 19.86
N CYS A 65 -6.05 3.46 18.81
CA CYS A 65 -6.37 2.15 18.26
C CYS A 65 -5.12 1.47 17.68
N TYR A 66 -4.29 2.20 16.93
CA TYR A 66 -3.03 1.68 16.40
C TYR A 66 -2.10 1.13 17.49
N ARG A 67 -2.11 1.73 18.68
CA ARG A 67 -1.29 1.32 19.82
C ARG A 67 -1.92 0.24 20.69
N SER A 68 -3.23 0.00 20.58
CA SER A 68 -3.93 -0.88 21.51
C SER A 68 -3.62 -2.35 21.30
N ASP A 69 -3.26 -2.76 20.07
CA ASP A 69 -3.00 -4.15 19.73
C ASP A 69 -1.85 -4.27 18.70
N PRO A 70 -0.96 -5.28 18.82
CA PRO A 70 0.02 -5.58 17.78
C PRO A 70 -0.56 -5.80 16.38
N MET A 71 -1.77 -6.35 16.25
CA MET A 71 -2.36 -6.63 14.93
C MET A 71 -2.49 -5.36 14.09
N PHE A 72 -2.83 -4.23 14.71
CA PHE A 72 -2.98 -2.94 14.00
C PHE A 72 -1.66 -2.36 13.50
N ARG A 73 -0.54 -2.95 13.90
CA ARG A 73 0.82 -2.56 13.51
C ARG A 73 1.41 -3.49 12.46
N ASP A 74 0.79 -4.66 12.24
CA ASP A 74 1.17 -5.62 11.22
C ASP A 74 0.62 -5.22 9.84
N VAL A 75 1.09 -4.05 9.37
CA VAL A 75 0.73 -3.47 8.07
C VAL A 75 1.96 -2.84 7.43
N THR A 76 1.98 -2.73 6.10
CA THR A 76 3.04 -2.02 5.40
C THR A 76 3.13 -0.58 5.89
N SER A 77 4.32 -0.15 6.32
CA SER A 77 4.54 1.22 6.76
C SER A 77 5.31 2.02 5.71
N LEU A 78 4.77 3.18 5.36
CA LEU A 78 5.41 4.14 4.46
C LEU A 78 5.77 5.39 5.23
N THR A 79 7.04 5.79 5.17
CA THR A 79 7.47 7.13 5.58
C THR A 79 7.32 8.11 4.43
N LEU A 80 7.44 9.40 4.72
CA LEU A 80 7.40 10.46 3.69
C LEU A 80 8.41 10.18 2.57
N TRP A 81 9.65 9.83 2.90
CA TRP A 81 10.69 9.54 1.91
C TRP A 81 10.45 8.24 1.15
N ALA A 82 9.94 7.21 1.83
CA ALA A 82 9.56 5.96 1.16
C ALA A 82 8.43 6.18 0.15
N SER A 83 7.45 7.02 0.49
CA SER A 83 6.31 7.33 -0.39
C SER A 83 6.71 7.95 -1.72
N LEU A 84 7.78 8.76 -1.74
CA LEU A 84 8.26 9.37 -2.99
C LEU A 84 8.77 8.31 -3.98
N LYS A 85 9.31 7.20 -3.48
CA LYS A 85 9.73 6.07 -4.34
C LYS A 85 8.52 5.34 -4.93
N THR A 86 7.45 5.19 -4.16
CA THR A 86 6.24 4.49 -4.61
C THR A 86 5.44 5.25 -5.66
N MET A 87 5.61 6.57 -5.78
CA MET A 87 5.01 7.39 -6.86
C MET A 87 5.41 6.95 -8.28
N SER A 88 6.49 6.18 -8.41
CA SER A 88 6.92 5.64 -9.70
C SER A 88 6.13 4.39 -10.12
N TYR A 89 5.51 3.70 -9.16
CA TYR A 89 4.76 2.47 -9.38
C TYR A 89 3.38 2.77 -9.97
N ARG A 90 3.07 2.13 -11.10
CA ARG A 90 1.87 2.43 -11.90
C ARG A 90 1.24 1.20 -12.55
N LEU A 91 1.97 0.09 -12.63
CA LEU A 91 1.54 -1.12 -13.33
C LEU A 91 1.47 -2.27 -12.34
N TRP A 92 0.39 -3.05 -12.38
CA TRP A 92 0.30 -4.31 -11.66
C TRP A 92 0.93 -5.42 -12.51
N ASP A 93 1.92 -6.12 -11.96
CA ASP A 93 2.55 -7.27 -12.59
C ASP A 93 1.99 -8.56 -12.02
N GLU A 94 1.06 -9.20 -12.74
CA GLU A 94 0.39 -10.43 -12.30
C GLU A 94 1.38 -11.57 -11.97
N GLY A 95 2.48 -11.66 -12.71
CA GLY A 95 3.46 -12.72 -12.51
C GLY A 95 4.23 -12.61 -11.19
N SER A 96 4.41 -11.40 -10.66
CA SER A 96 5.07 -11.17 -9.37
C SER A 96 4.11 -10.74 -8.26
N LYS A 97 2.81 -10.55 -8.58
CA LYS A 97 1.80 -9.94 -7.71
C LYS A 97 2.29 -8.63 -7.06
N LYS A 98 2.92 -7.76 -7.86
CA LYS A 98 3.54 -6.52 -7.38
C LYS A 98 3.24 -5.33 -8.26
N LEU A 99 3.20 -4.16 -7.63
CA LEU A 99 3.19 -2.88 -8.34
C LEU A 99 4.61 -2.52 -8.82
N ILE A 100 4.76 -2.34 -10.13
CA ILE A 100 6.01 -1.97 -10.79
C ILE A 100 5.91 -0.62 -11.50
N SER A 101 7.07 0.00 -11.72
CA SER A 101 7.23 1.20 -12.54
C SER A 101 7.33 0.88 -14.03
N PHE A 102 7.09 1.87 -14.89
CA PHE A 102 7.35 1.75 -16.33
C PHE A 102 8.82 1.41 -16.65
N SER A 103 9.76 1.83 -15.80
CA SER A 103 11.18 1.50 -16.00
C SER A 103 11.44 0.01 -15.77
N GLN A 104 10.88 -0.55 -14.69
CA GLN A 104 10.94 -1.99 -14.42
C GLN A 104 10.23 -2.80 -15.52
N PHE A 105 9.08 -2.32 -16.00
CA PHE A 105 8.39 -2.97 -17.12
C PHE A 105 9.24 -3.01 -18.40
N ARG A 106 9.87 -1.90 -18.78
CA ARG A 106 10.79 -1.86 -19.94
C ARG A 106 11.98 -2.80 -19.78
N GLU A 107 12.53 -2.89 -18.58
CA GLU A 107 13.63 -3.82 -18.28
C GLU A 107 13.19 -5.28 -18.40
N LYS A 108 12.00 -5.61 -17.89
CA LYS A 108 11.39 -6.93 -18.04
C LYS A 108 11.18 -7.32 -19.51
N LEU A 109 10.69 -6.39 -20.34
CA LEU A 109 10.55 -6.60 -21.79
C LEU A 109 11.90 -6.87 -22.48
N ARG A 110 12.97 -6.17 -22.08
CA ARG A 110 14.32 -6.41 -22.63
C ARG A 110 14.84 -7.79 -22.28
N GLN A 111 14.66 -8.21 -21.02
CA GLN A 111 15.07 -9.53 -20.54
C GLN A 111 14.28 -10.64 -21.24
N MET A 112 12.97 -10.47 -21.41
CA MET A 112 12.12 -11.39 -22.18
C MET A 112 12.60 -11.52 -23.63
N SER A 113 12.88 -10.40 -24.30
CA SER A 113 13.41 -10.39 -25.66
C SER A 113 14.75 -11.13 -25.77
N ALA A 114 15.65 -10.93 -24.80
CA ALA A 114 16.94 -11.61 -24.77
C ALA A 114 16.82 -13.12 -24.49
N SER A 115 15.79 -13.54 -23.78
CA SER A 115 15.51 -14.94 -23.43
C SER A 115 14.60 -15.68 -24.42
N GLY A 116 14.12 -15.02 -25.48
CA GLY A 116 13.21 -15.62 -26.47
C GLY A 116 11.77 -15.84 -25.97
N GLN A 117 11.38 -15.21 -24.85
CA GLN A 117 10.03 -15.31 -24.29
C GLN A 117 9.08 -14.30 -24.98
N PRO A 118 7.81 -14.66 -25.24
CA PRO A 118 6.82 -13.74 -25.81
C PRO A 118 6.47 -12.61 -24.83
N SER A 119 6.10 -11.44 -25.37
CA SER A 119 5.65 -10.29 -24.56
C SER A 119 4.35 -10.64 -23.82
N PRO A 120 4.16 -10.18 -22.57
CA PRO A 120 2.86 -10.22 -21.91
C PRO A 120 1.84 -9.39 -22.71
N ALA A 121 0.60 -9.91 -22.78
CA ALA A 121 -0.55 -9.30 -23.47
C ALA A 121 -1.18 -8.18 -22.63
#